data_AF-A0A528BBN6-F1
#
_entry.id   AF-A0A528BBN6-F1
#
_cell.length_a   1.000
_cell.length_b   1.000
_cell.length_c   1.000
_cell.angle_alpha   90.00
_cell.angle_beta   90.00
_cell.angle_gamma   90.00
#
_symmetry.space_group_name_H-M   'P 1'
#
loop_
_entity.id
_entity.type
_entity.pdbx_description
1 polymer ?
#
loop_
_entity_poly.entity_id
_entity_poly.type
_entity_poly.pdbx_seq_one_letter_code
_entity_poly.pdbx_strand_id
1 'polypeptide(L)'
;QKYWSDKRFESEIRRKGRIARAMLSEFGAPLGYLVKGCGLMLGLDIVDKKLAAQVKAEAYKRKLIVELCGPSDEIIKLMPPLTILDEELVSGINVLLSTISTTFCPERANRAVGRSGSGDCQFPIGGYRPVPRQSGNVYPSRSIKPDLY
;
A
#
# COMPACT_ATOMS: atom_id res chain seq x y z
N GLN A 1 -37.13 -0.80 16.41
CA GLN A 1 -35.84 -1.09 15.74
C GLN A 1 -35.31 0.21 15.11
N LYS A 2 -34.17 0.74 15.56
CA LYS A 2 -33.41 1.81 14.88
C LYS A 2 -31.92 1.68 15.21
N TYR A 3 -31.22 0.77 14.53
CA TYR A 3 -29.76 0.68 14.61
C TYR A 3 -29.05 1.20 13.34
N TRP A 4 -29.81 1.46 12.26
CA TRP A 4 -29.29 1.78 10.92
C TRP A 4 -29.92 3.02 10.29
N SER A 5 -30.46 3.93 11.10
CA SER A 5 -31.13 5.13 10.60
C SER A 5 -30.18 6.27 10.23
N ASP A 6 -28.93 6.21 10.69
CA ASP A 6 -27.98 7.30 10.56
C ASP A 6 -26.88 6.97 9.55
N LYS A 7 -26.77 7.80 8.49
CA LYS A 7 -25.77 7.69 7.42
C LYS A 7 -24.35 8.05 7.89
N ARG A 8 -24.16 8.48 9.14
CA ARG A 8 -22.86 8.78 9.73
C ARG A 8 -21.88 7.61 9.63
N PHE A 9 -22.31 6.40 9.97
CA PHE A 9 -21.42 5.23 9.96
C PHE A 9 -20.92 4.88 8.54
N GLU A 10 -21.83 4.88 7.57
CA GLU A 10 -21.48 4.66 6.16
C GLU A 10 -20.55 5.76 5.61
N SER A 11 -20.81 7.02 5.99
CA SER A 11 -19.99 8.16 5.62
C SER A 11 -18.57 8.06 6.19
N GLU A 12 -18.45 7.58 7.44
CA GLU A 12 -17.16 7.33 8.09
C GLU A 12 -16.39 6.19 7.42
N ILE A 13 -17.03 5.08 7.06
CA ILE A 13 -16.40 4.00 6.30
C ILE A 13 -15.88 4.53 4.95
N ARG A 14 -16.69 5.32 4.23
CA ARG A 14 -16.26 5.93 2.96
C ARG A 14 -15.07 6.87 3.16
N ARG A 15 -15.09 7.69 4.21
CA ARG A 15 -14.00 8.64 4.54
C ARG A 15 -12.71 7.89 4.84
N LYS A 16 -12.75 6.89 5.72
CA LYS A 16 -11.59 6.05 6.07
C LYS A 16 -11.06 5.26 4.87
N GLY A 17 -11.95 4.73 4.04
CA GLY A 17 -11.59 4.08 2.78
C GLY A 17 -10.84 5.00 1.81
N ARG A 18 -11.27 6.27 1.68
CA ARG A 18 -10.55 7.28 0.89
C ARG A 18 -9.15 7.57 1.42
N ILE A 19 -9.01 7.69 2.75
CA ILE A 19 -7.70 7.89 3.40
C ILE A 19 -6.77 6.72 3.08
N ALA A 20 -7.23 5.49 3.34
CA ALA A 20 -6.45 4.30 3.12
C ALA A 20 -6.03 4.13 1.65
N ARG A 21 -6.98 4.32 0.72
CA ARG A 21 -6.70 4.28 -0.72
C ARG A 21 -5.67 5.33 -1.13
N ALA A 22 -5.79 6.56 -0.63
CA ALA A 22 -4.86 7.64 -0.98
C ALA A 22 -3.44 7.30 -0.55
N MET A 23 -3.24 6.86 0.71
CA MET A 23 -1.92 6.48 1.22
C MET A 23 -1.28 5.33 0.42
N LEU A 24 -2.05 4.27 0.14
CA LEU A 24 -1.57 3.13 -0.65
C LEU A 24 -1.25 3.53 -2.10
N SER A 25 -2.07 4.40 -2.70
CA SER A 25 -1.88 4.85 -4.09
C SER A 25 -0.67 5.75 -4.21
N GLU A 26 -0.48 6.67 -3.26
CA GLU A 26 0.69 7.57 -3.20
C GLU A 26 2.00 6.78 -3.06
N PHE A 27 2.01 5.76 -2.19
CA PHE A 27 3.15 4.86 -2.06
C PHE A 27 3.39 4.01 -3.31
N GLY A 28 2.32 3.45 -3.88
CA GLY A 28 2.40 2.48 -4.96
C GLY A 28 2.70 3.08 -6.33
N ALA A 29 2.25 4.32 -6.61
CA ALA A 29 2.40 4.98 -7.89
C ALA A 29 3.85 5.00 -8.44
N PRO A 30 4.88 5.43 -7.68
CA PRO A 30 6.26 5.42 -8.17
C PRO A 30 6.83 4.01 -8.37
N LEU A 31 6.24 2.99 -7.74
CA LEU A 31 6.67 1.59 -7.82
C LEU A 31 5.90 0.78 -8.88
N GLY A 32 4.90 1.40 -9.52
CA GLY A 32 4.00 0.72 -10.46
C GLY A 32 3.00 -0.22 -9.78
N TYR A 33 2.80 -0.11 -8.46
CA TYR A 33 1.83 -0.91 -7.72
C TYR A 33 0.43 -0.32 -7.83
N LEU A 34 -0.60 -1.19 -7.82
CA LEU A 34 -1.99 -0.79 -8.03
C LEU A 34 -2.85 -1.08 -6.80
N VAL A 35 -3.73 -0.14 -6.45
CA VAL A 35 -4.69 -0.31 -5.35
C VAL A 35 -6.03 -0.83 -5.87
N LYS A 36 -6.41 -2.03 -5.47
CA LYS A 36 -7.68 -2.70 -5.83
C LYS A 36 -8.68 -2.67 -4.66
N GLY A 37 -9.97 -2.83 -4.94
CA GLY A 37 -11.03 -2.99 -3.93
C GLY A 37 -11.88 -1.73 -3.66
N CYS A 38 -12.73 -1.75 -2.63
CA CYS A 38 -13.67 -0.65 -2.33
C CYS A 38 -13.85 -0.43 -0.82
N GLY A 39 -14.10 0.83 -0.42
CA GLY A 39 -14.23 1.20 0.99
C GLY A 39 -12.98 0.85 1.80
N LEU A 40 -13.15 0.07 2.87
CA LEU A 40 -12.07 -0.46 3.71
C LEU A 40 -11.63 -1.88 3.33
N MET A 41 -12.18 -2.47 2.27
CA MET A 41 -11.69 -3.72 1.69
C MET A 41 -10.78 -3.38 0.51
N LEU A 42 -9.51 -3.12 0.81
CA LEU A 42 -8.52 -2.70 -0.16
C LEU A 42 -7.41 -3.76 -0.30
N GLY A 43 -6.66 -3.69 -1.40
CA GLY A 43 -5.45 -4.47 -1.58
C GLY A 43 -4.42 -3.72 -2.41
N LEU A 44 -3.15 -3.88 -2.08
CA LEU A 44 -2.03 -3.36 -2.85
C LEU A 44 -1.41 -4.48 -3.68
N ASP A 45 -1.59 -4.43 -4.99
CA ASP A 45 -0.98 -5.35 -5.95
C ASP A 45 0.49 -4.95 -6.16
N ILE A 46 1.39 -5.77 -5.64
CA ILE A 46 2.84 -5.54 -5.72
C ILE A 46 3.52 -6.42 -6.78
N VAL A 47 2.75 -7.22 -7.53
CA VAL A 47 3.14 -8.09 -8.66
C VAL A 47 4.14 -9.22 -8.31
N ASP A 48 5.13 -8.95 -7.46
CA ASP A 48 6.13 -9.91 -7.02
C ASP A 48 5.64 -10.71 -5.80
N LYS A 49 5.19 -11.95 -6.05
CA LYS A 49 4.77 -12.89 -5.00
C LYS A 49 5.85 -13.21 -3.96
N LYS A 50 7.13 -13.18 -4.32
CA LYS A 50 8.22 -13.45 -3.36
C LYS A 50 8.37 -12.29 -2.41
N LEU A 51 8.32 -11.07 -2.94
CA LEU A 51 8.28 -9.86 -2.12
C LEU A 51 7.04 -9.87 -1.21
N ALA A 52 5.87 -10.23 -1.74
CA ALA A 52 4.63 -10.31 -0.96
C ALA A 52 4.73 -11.29 0.23
N ALA A 53 5.29 -12.48 0.00
CA ALA A 53 5.53 -13.45 1.06
C ALA A 53 6.50 -12.93 2.14
N GLN A 54 7.58 -12.23 1.73
CA GLN A 54 8.54 -11.63 2.66
C GLN A 54 7.91 -10.49 3.47
N VAL A 55 7.12 -9.63 2.82
CA VAL A 55 6.39 -8.55 3.49
C VAL A 55 5.42 -9.10 4.52
N LYS A 56 4.66 -10.16 4.20
CA LYS A 56 3.77 -10.82 5.17
C LYS A 56 4.54 -11.32 6.39
N ALA A 57 5.66 -12.01 6.17
CA ALA A 57 6.48 -12.54 7.26
C ALA A 57 7.07 -11.42 8.14
N GLU A 58 7.50 -10.31 7.52
CA GLU A 58 8.07 -9.17 8.24
C GLU A 58 7.01 -8.34 8.98
N ALA A 59 5.83 -8.14 8.39
CA ALA A 59 4.70 -7.49 9.03
C ALA A 59 4.29 -8.23 10.32
N TYR A 60 4.26 -9.56 10.29
CA TYR A 60 3.95 -10.38 11.47
C TYR A 60 4.92 -10.14 12.63
N LYS A 61 6.23 -10.03 12.35
CA LYS A 61 7.23 -9.67 13.37
C LYS A 61 6.99 -8.29 13.96
N ARG A 62 6.49 -7.36 13.14
CA ARG A 62 6.10 -5.99 13.50
C ARG A 62 4.69 -5.90 14.12
N LYS A 63 4.09 -7.03 14.50
CA LYS A 63 2.76 -7.13 15.13
C LYS A 63 1.61 -6.65 14.23
N LEU A 64 1.82 -6.60 12.91
CA LEU A 64 0.79 -6.32 11.93
C LEU A 64 0.42 -7.62 11.20
N ILE A 65 -0.86 -8.00 11.27
CA ILE A 65 -1.37 -9.16 10.54
C ILE A 65 -1.83 -8.69 9.16
N VAL A 66 -1.29 -9.31 8.11
CA VAL A 66 -1.71 -9.11 6.73
C VAL A 66 -1.86 -10.47 6.05
N GLU A 67 -2.83 -10.55 5.14
CA GLU A 67 -3.02 -11.71 4.28
C GLU A 67 -2.66 -11.35 2.84
N LEU A 68 -2.29 -12.38 2.08
CA LEU A 68 -2.08 -12.27 0.65
C LEU A 68 -3.32 -12.77 -0.09
N CYS A 69 -3.56 -12.22 -1.28
CA CYS A 69 -4.60 -12.67 -2.19
C CYS A 69 -4.20 -12.41 -3.64
N GLY A 70 -5.11 -12.72 -4.56
CA GLY A 70 -4.84 -12.73 -6.01
C GLY A 70 -4.50 -14.14 -6.50
N PRO A 71 -4.49 -14.38 -7.83
CA PRO A 71 -4.20 -15.70 -8.39
C PRO A 71 -2.83 -16.28 -8.03
N SER A 72 -1.89 -15.46 -7.54
CA SER A 72 -0.52 -15.85 -7.23
C SER A 72 -0.01 -15.28 -5.90
N ASP A 73 -0.92 -14.92 -4.97
CA ASP A 73 -0.59 -14.28 -3.68
C ASP A 73 0.20 -12.96 -3.83
N GLU A 74 -0.07 -12.20 -4.90
CA GLU A 74 0.65 -10.98 -5.25
C GLU A 74 0.04 -9.69 -4.67
N ILE A 75 -1.13 -9.78 -4.03
CA ILE A 75 -1.86 -8.64 -3.46
C ILE A 75 -1.83 -8.70 -1.95
N ILE A 76 -1.36 -7.63 -1.30
CA ILE A 76 -1.41 -7.51 0.17
C ILE A 76 -2.76 -6.92 0.57
N LYS A 77 -3.55 -7.65 1.37
CA LYS A 77 -4.90 -7.26 1.78
C LYS A 77 -4.89 -6.27 2.94
N LEU A 78 -5.67 -5.20 2.83
CA LEU A 78 -5.99 -4.27 3.91
C LEU A 78 -7.49 -4.39 4.24
N MET A 79 -7.81 -4.97 5.40
CA MET A 79 -9.17 -5.13 5.90
C MET A 79 -9.24 -4.84 7.41
N PRO A 80 -9.10 -3.56 7.81
CA PRO A 80 -9.30 -3.17 9.20
C PRO A 80 -10.77 -3.33 9.61
N PRO A 81 -11.08 -3.41 10.92
CA PRO A 81 -12.45 -3.35 11.39
C PRO A 81 -13.11 -2.03 10.96
N LEU A 82 -14.41 -2.07 10.64
CA LEU A 82 -15.15 -0.87 10.18
C LEU A 82 -15.22 0.24 11.25
N THR A 83 -15.00 -0.13 12.51
CA THR A 83 -14.97 0.75 13.68
C THR A 83 -13.56 1.24 14.04
N ILE A 84 -12.52 0.90 13.26
CA ILE A 84 -11.13 1.30 13.54
C ILE A 84 -10.99 2.81 13.75
N LEU A 85 -10.18 3.25 14.69
CA LEU A 85 -9.89 4.68 14.86
C LEU A 85 -9.00 5.18 13.70
N ASP A 86 -9.09 6.47 13.38
CA ASP A 86 -8.30 7.06 12.30
C ASP A 86 -6.79 6.91 12.54
N GLU A 87 -6.36 7.13 13.78
CA GLU A 87 -4.96 7.03 14.19
C GLU A 87 -4.43 5.59 14.06
N GLU A 88 -5.24 4.59 14.43
CA GLU A 88 -4.90 3.18 14.29
C GLU A 88 -4.83 2.75 12.83
N LEU A 89 -5.77 3.23 12.00
CA LEU A 89 -5.78 2.98 10.56
C LEU A 89 -4.50 3.54 9.91
N VAL A 90 -4.18 4.80 10.18
CA VAL A 90 -2.99 5.47 9.63
C VAL A 90 -1.72 4.79 10.14
N SER A 91 -1.64 4.48 11.44
CA SER A 91 -0.51 3.78 12.05
C SER A 91 -0.28 2.40 11.41
N GLY A 92 -1.34 1.59 11.27
CA GLY A 92 -1.25 0.27 10.64
C GLY A 92 -0.79 0.34 9.18
N ILE A 93 -1.30 1.31 8.41
CA ILE A 93 -0.85 1.53 7.03
C ILE A 93 0.62 1.95 7.00
N ASN A 94 1.06 2.86 7.88
CA ASN A 94 2.46 3.28 7.94
C ASN A 94 3.40 2.10 8.27
N VAL A 95 3.01 1.20 9.17
CA VAL A 95 3.76 -0.03 9.46
C VAL A 95 3.85 -0.90 8.21
N LEU A 96 2.75 -1.07 7.47
CA LEU A 96 2.75 -1.82 6.20
C LEU A 96 3.71 -1.20 5.17
N LEU A 97 3.59 0.11 4.92
CA LEU A 97 4.43 0.80 3.94
C LEU A 97 5.91 0.74 4.30
N SER A 98 6.25 0.99 5.57
CA SER A 98 7.62 0.85 6.08
C SER A 98 8.14 -0.58 5.93
N THR A 99 7.29 -1.58 6.15
CA THR A 99 7.64 -2.99 5.96
C THR A 99 8.00 -3.26 4.50
N ILE A 100 7.16 -2.82 3.56
CA ILE A 100 7.42 -2.98 2.12
C ILE A 100 8.75 -2.31 1.75
N SER A 101 8.99 -1.06 2.17
CA SER A 101 10.24 -0.36 1.89
C SER A 101 11.48 -1.06 2.48
N THR A 102 11.35 -1.66 3.67
CA THR A 102 12.48 -2.35 4.32
C THR A 102 12.78 -3.70 3.65
N THR A 103 11.73 -4.42 3.24
CA THR A 103 11.85 -5.72 2.57
C THR A 103 12.30 -5.58 1.12
N PHE A 104 12.03 -4.41 0.50
CA PHE A 104 12.50 -4.10 -0.84
C PHE A 104 14.04 -4.07 -0.88
N CYS A 105 14.62 -5.13 -1.44
CA CYS A 105 16.05 -5.21 -1.69
C CYS A 105 16.32 -4.89 -3.17
N PRO A 106 17.13 -3.87 -3.50
CA PRO A 106 17.40 -3.50 -4.90
C PRO A 106 18.28 -4.53 -5.66
N GLU A 107 18.81 -5.56 -5.01
CA GLU A 107 19.83 -6.48 -5.58
C GLU A 107 19.39 -7.35 -6.77
N ARG A 108 18.13 -7.27 -7.22
CA ARG A 108 17.68 -7.96 -8.44
C ARG A 108 17.45 -7.07 -9.67
N ALA A 109 17.46 -5.74 -9.52
CA ALA A 109 17.37 -4.85 -10.69
C ALA A 109 18.70 -4.82 -11.50
N ASN A 110 19.83 -5.09 -10.85
CA ASN A 110 21.16 -4.97 -11.47
C ASN A 110 21.75 -6.27 -12.06
N ARG A 111 21.05 -7.40 -12.02
CA ARG A 111 21.59 -8.65 -12.61
C ARG A 111 21.29 -8.81 -14.12
N ALA A 112 20.45 -7.92 -14.67
CA ALA A 112 20.15 -7.86 -16.11
C ALA A 112 20.95 -6.79 -16.88
N VAL A 113 21.75 -5.97 -16.19
CA VAL A 113 22.59 -4.94 -16.83
C VAL A 113 24.04 -5.20 -16.45
N GLY A 114 24.85 -5.50 -17.46
CA GLY A 114 26.29 -5.69 -17.31
C GLY A 114 26.95 -4.49 -16.62
N ARG A 115 27.96 -4.82 -15.79
CA ARG A 115 28.85 -3.93 -15.04
C ARG A 115 29.18 -2.60 -15.74
N SER A 116 29.00 -1.48 -15.05
CA SER A 116 30.09 -0.69 -14.40
C SER A 116 29.53 0.65 -13.91
N GLY A 117 29.91 1.07 -12.70
CA GLY A 117 29.50 2.35 -12.14
C GLY A 117 29.41 2.29 -10.62
N SER A 118 30.49 2.68 -9.96
CA SER A 118 30.51 3.04 -8.54
C SER A 118 29.58 4.24 -8.32
N GLY A 119 28.39 3.97 -7.79
CA GLY A 119 27.46 4.99 -7.33
C GLY A 119 26.78 4.44 -6.10
N ASP A 120 27.17 4.95 -4.93
CA ASP A 120 26.56 4.63 -3.66
C ASP A 120 25.05 4.92 -3.74
N CYS A 121 24.24 3.86 -3.84
CA CYS A 121 22.80 3.94 -3.70
C CYS A 121 22.46 4.21 -2.24
N GLN A 122 22.59 5.47 -1.84
CA GLN A 122 22.29 5.90 -0.49
C GLN A 122 20.77 6.11 -0.36
N PHE A 123 20.04 5.01 -0.17
CA PHE A 123 18.69 5.09 0.37
C PHE A 123 18.81 5.51 1.85
N PRO A 124 18.13 6.57 2.29
CA PRO A 124 18.21 7.00 3.68
C PRO A 124 17.68 5.88 4.57
N ILE A 125 18.49 5.44 5.54
CA ILE A 125 18.16 4.43 6.57
C ILE A 125 17.18 5.01 7.61
N GLY A 126 16.31 5.94 7.19
CA GLY A 126 15.21 6.49 7.97
C GLY A 126 13.92 6.04 7.32
N GLY A 127 13.11 5.27 8.04
CA GLY A 127 11.87 4.68 7.54
C GLY A 127 10.96 5.66 6.79
N TYR A 128 10.07 5.11 5.96
CA TYR A 128 9.11 5.86 5.13
C TYR A 128 8.61 7.13 5.83
N ARG A 129 9.05 8.30 5.32
CA ARG A 129 8.49 9.60 5.69
C ARG A 129 7.45 9.99 4.64
N PRO A 130 6.21 10.33 5.04
CA PRO A 130 5.23 10.86 4.10
C PRO A 130 5.78 12.13 3.44
N VAL A 131 5.60 12.28 2.12
CA VAL A 131 6.02 13.47 1.39
C VAL A 131 5.00 14.60 1.59
N PRO A 132 5.42 15.83 1.90
CA PRO A 132 4.51 16.97 1.97
C PRO A 132 3.88 17.20 0.59
N ARG A 133 2.57 17.39 0.57
CA ARG A 133 1.75 17.59 -0.63
C ARG A 133 2.22 18.82 -1.41
N GLN A 134 3.01 18.65 -2.47
CA GLN A 134 3.29 19.72 -3.42
C GLN A 134 2.27 19.70 -4.55
N SER A 135 1.61 20.83 -4.77
CA SER A 135 0.65 21.02 -5.85
C SER A 135 1.35 21.01 -7.21
N GLY A 136 1.01 20.04 -8.06
CA GLY A 136 1.16 20.21 -9.51
C GLY A 136 2.14 19.28 -10.24
N ASN A 137 2.06 17.95 -10.04
CA ASN A 137 2.68 17.04 -11.01
C ASN A 137 1.65 16.12 -11.66
N VAL A 138 1.54 16.24 -12.99
CA VAL A 138 0.64 15.48 -13.86
C VAL A 138 1.37 14.18 -14.23
N TYR A 139 0.87 13.04 -13.76
CA TYR A 139 1.35 11.73 -14.19
C TYR A 139 0.68 11.31 -15.51
N PRO A 140 1.38 10.63 -16.42
CA PRO A 140 0.84 10.25 -17.71
C PRO A 140 -0.32 9.26 -17.53
N SER A 141 -1.49 9.63 -18.07
CA SER A 141 -2.71 8.84 -18.05
C SER A 141 -2.55 7.57 -18.88
N ARG A 142 -2.38 6.41 -18.23
CA ARG A 142 -2.79 5.14 -18.85
C ARG A 142 -4.29 4.97 -18.62
N SER A 143 -5.04 4.87 -19.71
CA SER A 143 -6.49 4.71 -19.71
C SER A 143 -6.93 3.56 -18.81
N ILE A 144 -7.53 3.90 -17.68
CA ILE A 144 -8.21 2.97 -16.79
C ILE A 144 -9.52 2.58 -17.48
N LYS A 145 -9.69 1.29 -17.80
CA LYS A 145 -11.01 0.77 -18.19
C LYS A 145 -11.92 0.77 -16.95
N PRO A 146 -13.12 1.38 -17.00
CA PRO A 146 -13.96 1.61 -15.82
C PRO A 146 -14.69 0.36 -15.28
N ASP A 147 -14.41 -0.85 -15.78
CA ASP A 147 -15.29 -2.01 -15.55
C ASP A 147 -14.68 -3.09 -14.63
N LEU A 148 -13.88 -2.71 -13.63
CA LEU A 148 -13.41 -3.64 -12.60
C LEU A 148 -13.62 -3.03 -11.20
N TYR A 149 -14.86 -3.18 -10.73
CA TYR A 149 -15.39 -3.10 -9.35
C TYR A 149 -15.42 -1.73 -8.65
#